data_AF-A0A087UPS3-F1
#
_entry.id   AF-A0A087UPS3-F1
#
_cell.length_a   1.000
_cell.length_b   1.000
_cell.length_c   1.000
_cell.angle_alpha   90.00
_cell.angle_beta   90.00
_cell.angle_gamma   90.00
#
_symmetry.space_group_name_H-M   'P 1'
#
loop_
_entity.id
_entity.type
_entity.pdbx_description
1 polymer ?
#
loop_
_entity_poly.entity_id
_entity_poly.type
_entity_poly.pdbx_seq_one_letter_code
_entity_poly.pdbx_strand_id
1 'polypeptide(L)'
;MKISTQISFHHSRTMNNPYIYGYTMYPTKKYIFRMKRVIHKRLPPPYETQCLDYFEMWKARGGQGPTNERECIEECQKNASLELNGCLE
;
A
#
# COMPACT_ATOMS: atom_id res chain seq x y z
N MET A 1 18.14 22.66 -3.35
CA MET A 1 17.63 21.29 -3.18
C MET A 1 18.62 20.48 -2.36
N LYS A 2 18.19 19.85 -1.26
CA LYS A 2 19.06 18.90 -0.53
C LYS A 2 18.89 17.52 -1.15
N ILE A 3 20.00 16.89 -1.55
CA ILE A 3 20.01 15.52 -2.06
C ILE A 3 19.52 14.60 -0.94
N SER A 4 18.54 13.75 -1.25
CA SER A 4 17.99 12.76 -0.33
C SER A 4 17.50 11.54 -1.10
N THR A 5 17.38 10.42 -0.39
CA THR A 5 16.88 9.16 -0.91
C THR A 5 15.76 8.68 -0.01
N GLN A 6 14.72 8.07 -0.57
CA GLN A 6 13.63 7.48 0.20
C GLN A 6 13.78 5.96 0.24
N ILE A 7 13.48 5.36 1.40
CA ILE A 7 13.36 3.91 1.54
C ILE A 7 12.04 3.60 2.22
N SER A 8 11.37 2.52 1.83
CA SER A 8 10.16 2.09 2.53
C SER A 8 10.13 0.56 2.60
N PHE A 9 9.52 0.04 3.66
CA PHE A 9 9.43 -1.40 3.91
C PHE A 9 7.97 -1.80 3.86
N HIS A 10 7.65 -2.76 3.00
CA HIS A 10 6.28 -3.20 2.76
C HIS A 10 6.21 -4.70 2.46
N HIS A 11 4.99 -5.23 2.38
CA HIS A 11 4.76 -6.61 1.98
C HIS A 11 5.08 -6.80 0.49
N SER A 12 5.59 -7.97 0.09
CA SER A 12 6.03 -8.23 -1.30
C SER A 12 4.93 -8.13 -2.36
N ARG A 13 3.66 -8.15 -1.93
CA ARG A 13 2.48 -8.05 -2.80
C ARG A 13 1.78 -6.69 -2.76
N THR A 14 2.21 -5.79 -1.88
CA THR A 14 1.64 -4.43 -1.74
C THR A 14 2.61 -3.44 -2.35
N MET A 15 2.12 -2.36 -2.96
CA MET A 15 2.98 -1.27 -3.45
C MET A 15 2.74 -0.03 -2.60
N ASN A 16 3.81 0.51 -1.99
CA ASN A 16 3.72 1.74 -1.21
C ASN A 16 4.51 2.88 -1.87
N ASN A 17 4.05 4.11 -1.63
CA ASN A 17 4.77 5.28 -2.07
C ASN A 17 5.84 5.63 -1.01
N PRO A 18 7.15 5.53 -1.32
CA PRO A 18 8.20 5.82 -0.35
C PRO A 18 8.33 7.31 0.01
N TYR A 19 7.73 8.21 -0.79
CA TYR A 19 7.69 9.64 -0.45
C TYR A 19 6.63 9.97 0.59
N ILE A 20 5.59 9.13 0.73
CA ILE A 20 4.51 9.31 1.71
C ILE A 20 4.74 8.43 2.94
N TYR A 21 5.10 7.17 2.73
CA TYR A 21 5.18 6.14 3.78
C TYR A 21 6.60 5.61 4.01
N GLY A 22 7.61 6.27 3.45
CA GLY A 22 9.00 5.90 3.61
C GLY A 22 9.74 6.73 4.65
N TYR A 23 11.02 6.44 4.73
CA TYR A 23 11.99 7.15 5.54
C TYR A 23 12.97 7.88 4.63
N THR A 24 13.13 9.19 4.88
CA THR A 24 14.07 10.03 4.15
C THR A 24 15.49 9.87 4.70
N MET A 25 16.39 9.44 3.83
CA MET A 25 17.82 9.32 4.09
C MET A 25 18.57 10.48 3.44
N TYR A 26 19.43 11.10 4.25
CA TYR A 26 20.37 12.12 3.81
C TYR A 26 21.78 11.55 3.61
N PRO A 27 22.57 12.15 2.71
CA PRO A 27 23.98 11.81 2.49
C PRO A 27 24.81 11.84 3.77
N THR A 28 25.99 11.20 3.71
CA THR A 28 27.03 11.16 4.76
C THR A 28 26.58 10.59 6.13
N LYS A 29 25.43 9.90 6.18
CA LYS A 29 24.91 9.25 7.38
C LYS A 29 24.82 7.73 7.20
N LYS A 30 25.01 7.00 8.29
CA LYS A 30 24.80 5.54 8.37
C LYS A 30 23.47 5.27 9.06
N TYR A 31 22.58 4.52 8.40
CA TYR A 31 21.28 4.13 8.94
C TYR A 31 21.28 2.63 9.25
N ILE A 32 20.77 2.25 10.43
CA ILE A 32 20.62 0.86 10.84
C ILE A 32 19.14 0.63 11.16
N PHE A 33 18.47 -0.17 10.35
CA PHE A 33 17.06 -0.51 10.53
C PHE A 33 16.93 -1.88 11.22
N ARG A 34 16.24 -1.94 12.35
CA ARG A 34 15.88 -3.19 13.03
C ARG A 34 14.37 -3.38 12.92
N MET A 35 13.97 -4.32 12.08
CA MET A 35 12.56 -4.56 11.79
C MET A 35 12.01 -5.72 12.61
N LYS A 36 10.78 -5.56 13.12
CA LYS A 36 9.99 -6.66 13.68
C LYS A 36 8.73 -6.80 12.86
N ARG A 37 8.51 -8.00 12.30
CA ARG A 37 7.26 -8.30 11.59
C ARG A 37 6.12 -8.42 12.60
N VAL A 38 5.07 -7.62 12.42
CA VAL A 38 3.83 -7.72 13.19
C VAL A 38 2.72 -8.12 12.21
N ILE A 39 1.97 -9.16 12.55
CA ILE A 39 0.85 -9.65 11.73
C ILE A 39 -0.41 -9.58 12.59
N HIS A 40 -1.42 -8.88 12.11
CA HIS A 40 -2.74 -8.86 12.71
C HIS A 40 -3.63 -9.86 11.97
N LYS A 41 -4.06 -10.92 12.66
CA LYS A 41 -5.09 -11.83 12.17
C LYS A 41 -6.42 -11.47 12.82
N ARG A 42 -7.45 -11.25 12.01
CA ARG A 42 -8.82 -11.01 12.48
C ARG A 42 -9.63 -12.29 12.39
N LEU A 43 -10.71 -12.37 13.17
CA LEU A 43 -11.59 -13.53 13.18
C LEU A 43 -12.41 -13.57 11.88
N PRO A 44 -12.65 -14.77 11.29
CA PRO A 44 -13.55 -14.93 10.15
C PRO A 44 -15.02 -14.73 10.60
N PRO A 45 -16.01 -14.70 9.68
CA PRO A 45 -17.43 -14.77 10.04
C PRO A 45 -17.71 -15.89 11.08
N PRO A 46 -18.65 -15.70 12.05
CA PRO A 46 -19.76 -14.74 12.09
C PRO A 46 -19.45 -13.42 12.81
N TYR A 47 -18.18 -13.14 13.14
CA TYR A 47 -17.83 -11.89 13.80
C TYR A 47 -17.95 -10.72 12.81
N GLU A 48 -18.70 -9.69 13.18
CA GLU A 48 -18.77 -8.43 12.43
C GLU A 48 -17.42 -7.72 12.53
N THR A 49 -16.50 -8.07 11.64
CA THR A 49 -15.18 -7.43 11.56
C THR A 49 -15.16 -6.28 10.55
N GLN A 50 -16.18 -6.19 9.68
CA GLN A 50 -16.23 -5.27 8.52
C GLN A 50 -14.93 -5.29 7.69
N CYS A 51 -14.17 -6.39 7.76
CA CYS A 51 -12.90 -6.55 7.07
C CYS A 51 -13.12 -7.26 5.73
N LEU A 52 -12.42 -6.81 4.70
CA LEU A 52 -12.31 -7.49 3.42
C LEU A 52 -10.97 -8.22 3.32
N ASP A 53 -10.98 -9.44 2.76
CA ASP A 53 -9.73 -10.12 2.40
C ASP A 53 -9.28 -9.66 1.01
N TYR A 54 -8.52 -8.56 0.99
CA TYR A 54 -7.96 -8.01 -0.23
C TYR A 54 -7.04 -8.98 -0.98
N PHE A 55 -6.37 -9.91 -0.29
CA PHE A 55 -5.51 -10.88 -0.97
C PHE A 55 -6.32 -11.95 -1.70
N GLU A 56 -7.43 -12.42 -1.13
CA GLU A 56 -8.33 -13.33 -1.84
C GLU A 56 -9.00 -12.63 -3.03
N MET A 57 -9.43 -11.38 -2.88
CA MET A 57 -9.95 -10.59 -4.00
C MET A 57 -8.91 -10.40 -5.12
N TRP A 58 -7.68 -10.04 -4.76
CA TRP A 58 -6.57 -9.89 -5.70
C TRP A 58 -6.26 -11.21 -6.45
N LYS A 59 -6.28 -12.35 -5.75
CA LYS A 59 -6.15 -13.68 -6.37
C LYS A 59 -7.30 -13.98 -7.34
N ALA A 60 -8.54 -13.71 -6.94
CA ALA A 60 -9.72 -13.92 -7.76
C ALA A 60 -9.68 -13.08 -9.05
N ARG A 61 -9.01 -11.91 -9.02
CA ARG A 61 -8.75 -11.05 -10.18
C ARG A 61 -7.49 -11.42 -10.98
N GLY A 62 -6.96 -12.64 -10.82
CA GLY A 62 -5.79 -13.10 -11.57
C GLY A 62 -4.48 -12.40 -11.16
N GLY A 63 -4.40 -11.91 -9.93
CA GLY A 63 -3.22 -11.19 -9.43
C GLY A 63 -3.21 -9.70 -9.82
N GLN A 64 -4.39 -9.11 -10.05
CA GLN A 64 -4.54 -7.69 -10.38
C GLN A 64 -5.43 -6.97 -9.36
N GLY A 65 -5.15 -5.68 -9.17
CA GLY A 65 -5.94 -4.81 -8.31
C GLY A 65 -5.42 -4.67 -6.87
N PRO A 66 -6.23 -4.07 -5.98
CA PRO A 66 -5.85 -3.71 -4.62
C PRO A 66 -5.57 -4.90 -3.71
N THR A 67 -4.52 -4.77 -2.92
CA THR A 67 -4.10 -5.74 -1.88
C THR A 67 -4.26 -5.20 -0.45
N ASN A 68 -4.75 -3.97 -0.33
CA ASN A 68 -5.10 -3.31 0.92
C ASN A 68 -6.16 -2.22 0.67
N GLU A 69 -6.72 -1.68 1.75
CA GLU A 69 -7.76 -0.64 1.72
C GLU A 69 -7.31 0.62 0.97
N ARG A 70 -6.07 1.08 1.18
CA ARG A 70 -5.56 2.29 0.52
C ARG A 70 -5.52 2.11 -0.99
N GLU A 71 -5.00 0.99 -1.47
CA GLU A 71 -4.97 0.69 -2.91
C GLU A 71 -6.40 0.61 -3.49
N CYS A 72 -7.40 0.22 -2.69
CA CYS A 72 -8.80 0.19 -3.11
C CYS A 72 -9.36 1.60 -3.28
N ILE A 73 -9.04 2.52 -2.37
CA ILE A 73 -9.38 3.94 -2.49
C ILE A 73 -8.67 4.56 -3.71
N GLU A 74 -7.39 4.25 -3.91
CA GLU A 74 -6.62 4.74 -5.07
C GLU A 74 -7.18 4.22 -6.41
N GLU A 75 -7.59 2.95 -6.47
CA GLU A 75 -8.27 2.40 -7.65
C GLU A 75 -9.61 3.09 -7.89
N CYS A 76 -10.38 3.37 -6.84
CA CYS A 76 -11.65 4.10 -6.94
C CYS A 76 -11.45 5.53 -7.47
N GLN A 77 -10.47 6.27 -6.93
CA GLN A 77 -10.14 7.61 -7.38
C GLN A 77 -9.67 7.62 -8.84
N LYS A 78 -8.80 6.67 -9.21
CA LYS A 78 -8.36 6.49 -10.58
C LYS A 78 -9.55 6.29 -11.53
N ASN A 79 -10.46 5.39 -11.19
CA ASN A 79 -11.62 5.09 -12.03
C ASN A 79 -12.54 6.31 -12.15
N ALA A 80 -12.82 7.00 -11.04
CA ALA A 80 -13.60 8.22 -11.04
C ALA A 80 -12.97 9.33 -11.91
N SER A 81 -11.65 9.51 -11.83
CA SER A 81 -10.92 10.47 -12.66
C SER A 81 -11.03 10.14 -14.15
N LEU A 82 -10.88 8.87 -14.51
CA LEU A 82 -11.03 8.42 -15.90
C LEU A 82 -12.46 8.60 -16.41
N GLU A 83 -13.47 8.35 -15.58
CA GLU A 83 -14.88 8.52 -15.94
C GLU A 83 -15.28 10.00 -16.09
N LEU A 84 -14.85 10.86 -15.17
CA LEU A 84 -15.25 12.26 -15.12
C LEU A 84 -14.43 13.15 -16.07
N ASN A 85 -13.11 12.93 -16.12
CA ASN A 85 -12.17 13.81 -16.80
C ASN A 85 -11.56 13.19 -18.06
N GLY A 86 -11.67 11.87 -18.24
CA GLY A 86 -11.03 11.15 -19.35
C GLY A 86 -9.50 11.00 -19.23
N CYS A 87 -8.92 11.37 -18.09
CA CYS A 87 -7.49 11.29 -17.80
C CYS A 87 -7.22 11.00 -16.31
N LEU A 88 -5.95 10.76 -15.98
CA LEU A 88 -5.49 10.63 -14.60
C LEU A 88 -5.12 12.02 -14.06
N GLU A 89 -5.69 12.38 -12.92
CA GLU A 89 -5.24 13.51 -12.08
C GLU A 89 -4.10 13.14 -11.14
#